data_AF-A0A970F087-F1
#
_entry.id   AF-A0A970F087-F1
#
_cell.length_a   1.000
_cell.length_b   1.000
_cell.length_c   1.000
_cell.angle_alpha   90.00
_cell.angle_beta   90.00
_cell.angle_gamma   90.00
#
_symmetry.space_group_name_H-M   'P 1'
#
loop_
_entity.id
_entity.type
_entity.pdbx_description
1 polymer ?
#
loop_
_entity_poly.entity_id
_entity_poly.type
_entity_poly.pdbx_seq_one_letter_code
_entity_poly.pdbx_strand_id
1 'polypeptide(L)'
;MRKKNVIASIIALSLLLMSGQALNPGLARLMAEYGVSESAVMLLVTIPPLAVIPGTFIGSLILRHFTKKAVGIAASLLITVCGTLPVMIDNFTIVLVTRFLVGIGLGFLNCVT
;
A
#
# COMPACT_ATOMS: atom_id res chain seq x y z
N MET A 1 -21.91 -12.36 13.94
CA MET A 1 -21.70 -11.03 13.33
C MET A 1 -22.83 -10.74 12.37
N ARG A 2 -23.48 -9.56 12.43
CA ARG A 2 -24.57 -9.16 11.51
C ARG A 2 -24.04 -9.09 10.07
N LYS A 3 -24.75 -9.67 9.08
CA LYS A 3 -24.38 -9.70 7.64
C LYS A 3 -23.91 -8.33 7.10
N LYS A 4 -24.51 -7.23 7.56
CA LYS A 4 -24.14 -5.85 7.19
C LYS A 4 -22.69 -5.47 7.54
N ASN A 5 -22.18 -5.94 8.69
CA ASN A 5 -20.84 -5.60 9.15
C ASN A 5 -19.76 -6.32 8.33
N VAL A 6 -20.04 -7.53 7.83
CA VAL A 6 -19.11 -8.30 6.99
C VAL A 6 -18.93 -7.62 5.63
N ILE A 7 -20.03 -7.17 5.02
CA ILE A 7 -20.00 -6.44 3.74
C ILE A 7 -19.21 -5.13 3.88
N ALA A 8 -19.44 -4.38 4.96
CA ALA A 8 -18.70 -3.14 5.22
C ALA A 8 -17.19 -3.38 5.35
N SER A 9 -16.77 -4.46 6.00
CA SER A 9 -15.36 -4.82 6.13
C SER A 9 -14.74 -5.21 4.78
N ILE A 10 -15.42 -6.02 3.96
CA ILE A 10 -14.92 -6.39 2.63
C ILE A 10 -14.74 -5.14 1.75
N ILE A 11 -15.72 -4.22 1.76
CA ILE A 11 -15.63 -2.96 1.02
C ILE A 11 -14.42 -2.14 1.50
N ALA A 12 -14.21 -2.02 2.81
CA ALA A 12 -13.06 -1.30 3.36
C ALA A 12 -11.72 -1.90 2.93
N LEU A 13 -11.58 -3.23 2.93
CA LEU A 13 -10.37 -3.91 2.46
C LEU A 13 -10.14 -3.68 0.96
N SER A 14 -11.20 -3.76 0.14
CA SER A 14 -11.12 -3.46 -1.29
C SER A 14 -10.74 -2.00 -1.58
N LEU A 15 -11.26 -1.05 -0.81
CA LEU A 15 -10.89 0.37 -0.93
C LEU A 15 -9.40 0.59 -0.65
N LEU A 16 -8.85 -0.09 0.36
CA LEU A 16 -7.41 -0.03 0.63
C LEU A 16 -6.59 -0.58 -0.53
N LEU A 17 -7.02 -1.67 -1.17
CA LEU A 17 -6.35 -2.22 -2.36
C LEU A 17 -6.35 -1.24 -3.54
N MET A 18 -7.44 -0.48 -3.74
CA MET A 18 -7.53 0.50 -4.83
C MET A 18 -6.71 1.78 -4.59
N SER A 19 -6.31 2.08 -3.35
CA SER A 19 -5.58 3.31 -2.99
C SER A 19 -4.27 3.50 -3.77
N GLY A 20 -3.61 2.41 -4.17
CA GLY A 20 -2.37 2.46 -4.97
C GLY A 20 -2.55 3.07 -6.36
N GLN A 21 -3.77 3.03 -6.92
CA GLN A 21 -4.07 3.55 -8.26
C GLN A 21 -4.34 5.07 -8.29
N ALA A 22 -4.50 5.70 -7.12
CA ALA A 22 -4.86 7.11 -7.00
C ALA A 22 -3.73 8.09 -7.43
N LEU A 23 -2.50 7.60 -7.63
CA LEU A 23 -1.36 8.42 -8.05
C LEU A 23 -1.38 8.85 -9.52
N ASN A 24 -2.00 8.05 -10.40
CA ASN A 24 -1.94 8.26 -11.86
C ASN A 24 -2.28 9.69 -12.32
N PRO A 25 -3.36 10.36 -11.84
CA PRO A 25 -3.66 11.73 -12.26
C PRO A 25 -2.71 12.79 -11.67
N GLY A 26 -1.91 12.46 -10.65
CA GLY A 26 -1.03 13.39 -9.94
C GLY A 26 0.44 13.36 -10.39
N LEU A 27 0.85 12.40 -11.23
CA LEU A 27 2.25 12.19 -11.61
C LEU A 27 2.90 13.43 -12.22
N ALA A 28 2.21 14.12 -13.14
CA ALA A 28 2.72 15.34 -13.76
C ALA A 28 3.00 16.46 -12.74
N ARG A 29 2.20 16.55 -11.67
CA ARG A 29 2.43 17.52 -10.59
C ARG A 29 3.64 17.14 -9.74
N LEU A 30 3.83 15.85 -9.47
CA LEU A 30 5.00 15.35 -8.75
C LEU A 30 6.31 15.60 -9.51
N MET A 31 6.30 15.51 -10.84
CA MET A 31 7.46 15.87 -11.67
C MET A 31 7.83 17.35 -11.49
N ALA A 32 6.84 18.24 -11.51
CA ALA A 32 7.06 19.67 -11.35
C ALA A 32 7.52 20.05 -9.92
N GLU A 33 7.00 19.37 -8.90
CA GLU A 33 7.29 19.67 -7.49
C GLU A 33 8.67 19.15 -7.05
N TYR A 34 9.05 17.95 -7.49
CA TYR A 34 10.31 17.32 -7.11
C TYR A 34 11.44 17.53 -8.12
N GLY A 35 11.17 18.10 -9.30
CA GLY A 35 12.17 18.35 -10.34
C GLY A 35 12.83 17.08 -10.89
N VAL A 36 12.15 15.94 -10.80
CA VAL A 36 12.66 14.60 -11.18
C VAL A 36 12.23 14.20 -12.59
N SER A 37 12.96 13.26 -13.19
CA SER A 37 12.65 12.73 -14.52
C SER A 37 11.32 11.96 -14.54
N GLU A 38 10.70 11.86 -15.72
CA GLU A 38 9.47 11.09 -15.92
C GLU A 38 9.63 9.62 -15.50
N SER A 39 10.79 9.03 -15.85
CA SER A 39 11.12 7.66 -15.45
C SER A 39 11.12 7.48 -13.93
N ALA A 40 11.64 8.45 -13.18
CA ALA A 40 11.65 8.39 -11.72
C ALA A 40 10.24 8.43 -11.14
N VAL A 41 9.36 9.28 -11.67
CA VAL A 41 7.97 9.38 -11.19
C VAL A 41 7.15 8.14 -11.54
N MET A 42 7.39 7.52 -12.69
CA MET A 42 6.77 6.24 -13.06
C MET A 42 7.11 5.11 -12.07
N LEU A 43 8.27 5.17 -11.41
CA LEU A 43 8.62 4.21 -10.35
C LEU A 43 7.63 4.24 -9.18
N LEU A 44 7.01 5.38 -8.89
CA LEU A 44 6.04 5.49 -7.80
C LEU A 44 4.79 4.63 -8.03
N VAL A 45 4.49 4.31 -9.29
CA VAL A 45 3.33 3.48 -9.68
C VAL A 45 3.72 2.02 -9.89
N THR A 46 4.94 1.75 -10.35
CA THR A 46 5.41 0.37 -10.62
C THR A 46 6.01 -0.32 -9.40
N ILE A 47 6.62 0.43 -8.47
CA ILE A 47 7.20 -0.13 -7.24
C ILE A 47 6.15 -0.81 -6.35
N PRO A 48 4.97 -0.21 -6.03
CA PRO A 48 4.00 -0.86 -5.16
C PRO A 48 3.55 -2.24 -5.64
N PRO A 49 3.10 -2.45 -6.90
CA PRO A 49 2.71 -3.78 -7.36
C PRO A 49 3.88 -4.77 -7.42
N LEU A 50 5.12 -4.31 -7.67
CA LEU A 50 6.30 -5.18 -7.55
C LEU A 50 6.52 -5.64 -6.09
N ALA A 51 6.33 -4.75 -5.12
CA ALA A 51 6.49 -5.04 -3.70
C ALA A 51 5.34 -5.89 -3.10
N VAL A 52 4.18 -5.92 -3.75
CA VAL A 52 3.06 -6.83 -3.38
C VAL A 52 3.48 -8.30 -3.47
N ILE A 53 4.36 -8.66 -4.41
CA ILE A 53 4.81 -10.05 -4.62
C ILE A 53 5.54 -10.59 -3.38
N PRO A 54 6.66 -10.00 -2.92
CA PRO A 54 7.32 -10.44 -1.70
C PRO A 54 6.43 -10.22 -0.47
N GLY A 55 5.62 -9.15 -0.44
CA GLY A 55 4.66 -8.92 0.63
C GLY A 55 3.68 -10.09 0.81
N THR A 56 3.06 -10.56 -0.26
CA THR A 56 2.10 -11.67 -0.22
C THR A 56 2.76 -12.97 0.26
N PHE A 57 3.99 -13.22 -0.20
CA PHE A 57 4.75 -14.40 0.20
C PHE A 57 5.10 -14.39 1.70
N ILE A 58 5.64 -13.27 2.20
CA ILE A 58 5.96 -13.07 3.62
C ILE A 58 4.67 -13.11 4.46
N GLY A 59 3.60 -12.45 4.02
CA GLY A 59 2.31 -12.45 4.71
C GLY A 59 1.72 -13.85 4.86
N SER A 60 1.87 -14.69 3.84
CA SER A 60 1.45 -16.11 3.88
C SER A 60 2.24 -16.93 4.90
N LEU A 61 3.52 -16.63 5.10
CA LEU A 61 4.34 -17.25 6.14
C LEU A 61 3.94 -16.80 7.55
N ILE A 62 3.63 -15.51 7.72
CA ILE A 62 3.15 -14.93 8.99
C ILE A 62 1.81 -15.54 9.39
N LEU A 63 0.92 -15.80 8.42
CA LEU A 63 -0.37 -16.46 8.67
C LEU A 63 -0.26 -17.90 9.21
N ARG A 64 0.92 -18.55 9.11
CA ARG A 64 1.13 -19.86 9.77
C ARG A 64 1.20 -19.74 11.30
N HIS A 65 1.56 -18.56 11.81
CA HIS A 65 1.77 -18.32 13.24
C HIS A 65 0.74 -17.33 13.82
N PHE A 66 0.09 -16.50 12.98
CA PHE A 66 -0.85 -15.45 13.39
C PHE A 66 -2.22 -15.61 12.74
N THR A 67 -3.26 -15.06 13.37
CA THR A 67 -4.62 -15.10 12.82
C THR A 67 -4.81 -14.11 11.66
N LYS A 68 -5.65 -14.48 10.69
CA LYS A 68 -6.06 -13.62 9.57
C LYS A 68 -6.47 -12.21 9.99
N LYS A 69 -7.25 -12.10 11.08
CA LYS A 69 -7.71 -10.81 11.60
C LYS A 69 -6.54 -9.93 12.08
N ALA A 70 -5.57 -10.51 12.80
CA ALA A 70 -4.42 -9.76 13.29
C ALA A 70 -3.53 -9.27 12.13
N VAL A 71 -3.26 -10.13 11.14
CA VAL A 71 -2.48 -9.78 9.95
C VAL A 71 -3.18 -8.70 9.13
N GLY A 72 -4.49 -8.81 8.93
CA GLY A 72 -5.27 -7.78 8.22
C GLY A 72 -5.22 -6.41 8.91
N ILE A 73 -5.36 -6.36 10.24
CA ILE A 73 -5.27 -5.10 11.01
C ILE A 73 -3.86 -4.51 10.92
N ALA A 74 -2.81 -5.33 11.07
CA ALA A 74 -1.43 -4.89 10.95
C ALA A 74 -1.12 -4.35 9.55
N ALA A 75 -1.59 -5.03 8.50
CA ALA A 75 -1.47 -4.60 7.12
C ALA A 75 -2.18 -3.26 6.87
N SER A 76 -3.42 -3.10 7.36
CA SER A 76 -4.15 -1.83 7.27
C SER A 76 -3.39 -0.69 7.95
N LEU A 77 -2.89 -0.91 9.17
CA LEU A 77 -2.09 0.10 9.89
C LEU A 77 -0.82 0.47 9.12
N LEU A 78 -0.11 -0.52 8.57
CA LEU A 78 1.10 -0.31 7.81
C LEU A 78 0.85 0.53 6.55
N ILE A 79 -0.22 0.23 5.80
CA ILE A 79 -0.61 1.03 4.63
C ILE A 79 -0.97 2.45 5.04
N THR A 80 -1.74 2.64 6.11
CA THR A 80 -2.15 3.99 6.54
C THR A 80 -0.97 4.83 7.00
N VAL A 81 -0.07 4.28 7.82
CA VAL A 81 1.09 5.01 8.34
C VAL A 81 2.09 5.30 7.21
N CYS A 82 2.45 4.30 6.41
CA CYS A 82 3.40 4.50 5.30
C CYS A 82 2.81 5.35 4.16
N GLY A 83 1.49 5.30 3.94
CA GLY A 83 0.83 6.11 2.91
C GLY A 83 0.71 7.59 3.26
N THR A 84 0.70 7.93 4.55
CA THR A 84 0.61 9.33 5.03
C THR A 84 1.97 9.95 5.31
N LEU A 85 3.01 9.15 5.52
CA LEU A 85 4.39 9.61 5.76
C LEU A 85 4.92 10.62 4.70
N PRO A 86 4.67 10.44 3.38
CA PRO A 86 5.14 11.37 2.34
C PRO A 86 4.62 12.79 2.45
N VAL A 87 3.52 13.01 3.20
CA VAL A 87 2.92 14.34 3.38
C VAL A 87 3.77 15.22 4.30
N MET A 88 4.57 14.61 5.17
CA MET A 88 5.35 15.33 6.19
C MET A 88 6.83 15.47 5.80
N ILE A 89 7.27 14.81 4.72
CA ILE A 89 8.68 14.74 4.35
C ILE A 89 8.86 14.97 2.84
N ASP A 90 9.42 16.12 2.49
CA ASP A 90 9.68 16.54 1.11
C ASP A 90 10.99 15.93 0.57
N ASN A 91 11.07 14.59 0.53
CA ASN A 91 12.22 13.89 -0.04
C ASN A 91 11.76 12.73 -0.92
N PHE A 92 12.06 12.83 -2.22
CA PHE A 92 11.65 11.85 -3.23
C PHE A 92 12.08 10.41 -2.91
N THR A 93 13.27 10.21 -2.33
CA THR A 93 13.75 8.89 -1.92
C THR A 93 12.88 8.30 -0.81
N ILE A 94 12.44 9.13 0.13
CA ILE A 94 11.55 8.70 1.23
C ILE A 94 10.16 8.36 0.66
N VAL A 95 9.69 9.10 -0.34
CA VAL A 95 8.46 8.75 -1.07
C VAL A 95 8.59 7.38 -1.77
N LEU A 96 9.72 7.07 -2.40
CA LEU A 96 9.94 5.75 -3.02
C LEU A 96 9.96 4.61 -1.98
N VAL A 97 10.66 4.78 -0.86
CA VAL A 97 10.73 3.77 0.21
C VAL A 97 9.36 3.53 0.83
N THR A 98 8.61 4.58 1.11
CA THR A 98 7.24 4.47 1.65
C THR A 98 6.30 3.79 0.67
N ARG A 99 6.44 4.02 -0.65
CA ARG A 99 5.67 3.31 -1.68
C ARG A 99 6.00 1.82 -1.73
N PHE A 100 7.27 1.45 -1.55
CA PHE A 100 7.67 0.06 -1.42
C PHE A 100 7.04 -0.60 -0.19
N LEU A 101 7.09 0.07 0.97
CA LEU A 101 6.46 -0.42 2.21
C LEU A 101 4.94 -0.56 2.08
N VAL A 102 4.27 0.42 1.45
CA VAL A 102 2.83 0.32 1.14
C VAL A 102 2.53 -0.90 0.27
N GLY A 103 3.36 -1.18 -0.74
CA GLY A 103 3.24 -2.39 -1.56
C GLY A 103 3.38 -3.69 -0.76
N ILE A 104 4.30 -3.75 0.21
CA ILE A 104 4.38 -4.88 1.14
C ILE A 104 3.09 -5.02 1.98
N GLY A 105 2.58 -3.90 2.52
CA GLY A 105 1.32 -3.88 3.27
C GLY A 105 0.12 -4.34 2.45
N LEU A 106 0.05 -3.93 1.18
CA LEU A 106 -0.95 -4.41 0.23
C LEU A 106 -0.83 -5.91 -0.01
N GLY A 107 0.40 -6.45 -0.10
CA GLY A 107 0.64 -7.89 -0.18
C GLY A 107 0.14 -8.66 1.05
N PHE A 108 0.31 -8.11 2.26
CA PHE A 108 -0.23 -8.72 3.49
C PHE A 108 -1.76 -8.68 3.51
N LEU A 109 -2.36 -7.64 2.96
CA LEU A 109 -3.81 -7.56 2.81
C LEU A 109 -4.33 -8.61 1.83
N ASN A 110 -3.64 -8.79 0.70
CA ASN A 110 -4.01 -9.73 -0.35
C ASN A 110 -4.01 -11.21 0.10
N CYS A 111 -3.17 -11.59 1.06
CA CYS A 111 -3.18 -12.97 1.58
C CYS A 111 -4.30 -13.24 2.61
N VAL A 112 -4.94 -12.19 3.13
CA VAL A 112 -5.98 -12.28 4.16
C VAL A 112 -7.40 -12.27 3.56
N THR A 113 -7.57 -11.55 2.45
CA THR A 113 -8.79 -11.55 1.60
C THR A 113 -8.99 -12.90 0.91
#